data_AF-A0A644Y5N1-F1
#
_entry.id   AF-A0A644Y5N1-F1
#
_cell.length_a   1.000
_cell.length_b   1.000
_cell.length_c   1.000
_cell.angle_alpha   90.00
_cell.angle_beta   90.00
_cell.angle_gamma   90.00
#
_symmetry.space_group_name_H-M   'P 1'
#
loop_
_entity.id
_entity.type
_entity.pdbx_description
1 polymer ?
#
loop_
_entity_poly.entity_id
_entity_poly.type
_entity_poly.pdbx_seq_one_letter_code
_entity_poly.pdbx_strand_id
1 'polypeptide(L)'
;MRERAESMSYEIIHNSPNGVIVLDDSMRIVEINAKAREVLGIPLDGSLKGMPAMDYFDASDYVIAYNTGRNTEKGKVYIPKTQSYINLSINVLKNQHIVFAIVKDITSQVNYEDKLTSVKLETLETTDNVIKKQMRVAQEIASLLGETTAETKVALLKLKEIFQKE
;
A
#
# COMPACT_ATOMS: atom_id res chain seq x y z
N MET A 1 -36.49 -15.52 8.92
CA MET A 1 -35.08 -15.85 8.59
C MET A 1 -34.44 -14.81 7.68
N ARG A 2 -35.11 -14.36 6.62
CA ARG A 2 -34.64 -13.29 5.72
C ARG A 2 -34.28 -11.98 6.43
N GLU A 3 -35.15 -11.48 7.29
CA GLU A 3 -34.93 -10.25 8.07
C GLU A 3 -33.68 -10.32 8.98
N ARG A 4 -33.41 -11.50 9.57
CA ARG A 4 -32.19 -11.72 10.36
C ARG A 4 -30.93 -11.70 9.50
N ALA A 5 -30.98 -12.26 8.29
CA ALA A 5 -29.84 -12.27 7.37
C ALA A 5 -29.54 -10.86 6.81
N GLU A 6 -30.58 -10.08 6.51
CA GLU A 6 -30.47 -8.68 6.07
C GLU A 6 -29.88 -7.80 7.18
N SER A 7 -30.37 -7.95 8.42
CA SER A 7 -29.81 -7.25 9.59
C SER A 7 -28.35 -7.62 9.87
N MET A 8 -27.98 -8.90 9.78
CA MET A 8 -26.58 -9.33 9.94
C MET A 8 -25.68 -8.74 8.85
N SER A 9 -26.13 -8.72 7.60
CA SER A 9 -25.34 -8.15 6.49
C SER A 9 -25.10 -6.66 6.70
N TYR A 10 -26.13 -5.94 7.15
CA TYR A 10 -26.03 -4.52 7.48
C TYR A 10 -24.99 -4.27 8.58
N GLU A 11 -25.05 -5.02 9.69
CA GLU A 11 -24.10 -4.89 10.79
C GLU A 11 -22.66 -5.19 10.37
N ILE A 12 -22.44 -6.21 9.53
CA ILE A 12 -21.11 -6.56 9.02
C ILE A 12 -20.53 -5.43 8.17
N ILE A 13 -21.35 -4.85 7.28
CA ILE A 13 -20.91 -3.76 6.40
C ILE A 13 -20.55 -2.51 7.22
N HIS A 14 -21.40 -2.14 8.17
CA HIS A 14 -21.25 -0.88 8.91
C HIS A 14 -20.19 -0.94 10.00
N ASN A 15 -19.94 -2.11 10.60
CA ASN A 15 -18.89 -2.31 11.59
C ASN A 15 -17.59 -2.87 10.98
N SER A 16 -17.51 -3.04 9.66
CA SER A 16 -16.30 -3.49 8.98
C SER A 16 -15.15 -2.49 9.23
N PRO A 17 -13.95 -2.96 9.62
CA PRO A 17 -12.77 -2.11 9.73
C PRO A 17 -12.25 -1.65 8.36
N ASN A 18 -12.71 -2.28 7.27
CA ASN A 18 -12.41 -1.91 5.90
C ASN A 18 -13.59 -1.12 5.30
N GLY A 19 -13.29 -0.26 4.34
CA GLY A 19 -14.30 0.35 3.49
C GLY A 19 -15.06 -0.70 2.70
N VAL A 20 -16.37 -0.58 2.64
CA VAL A 20 -17.23 -1.45 1.84
C VAL A 20 -18.13 -0.58 0.98
N ILE A 21 -18.17 -0.90 -0.32
CA ILE A 21 -18.98 -0.21 -1.34
C ILE A 21 -19.77 -1.27 -2.09
N VAL A 22 -21.05 -1.05 -2.30
CA VAL A 22 -21.94 -1.93 -3.07
C VAL A 22 -22.63 -1.10 -4.12
N LEU A 23 -22.50 -1.50 -5.39
CA LEU A 23 -23.14 -0.85 -6.53
C LEU A 23 -24.06 -1.83 -7.27
N ASP A 24 -25.10 -1.29 -7.90
CA ASP A 24 -25.97 -2.02 -8.82
C ASP A 24 -25.39 -2.08 -10.24
N ASP A 25 -26.12 -2.70 -11.15
CA ASP A 25 -25.78 -2.83 -12.58
C ASP A 25 -25.65 -1.48 -13.31
N SER A 26 -26.30 -0.45 -12.78
CA SER A 26 -26.31 0.91 -13.29
C SER A 26 -25.23 1.78 -12.64
N MET A 27 -24.31 1.16 -11.87
CA MET A 27 -23.25 1.83 -11.10
C MET A 27 -23.79 2.88 -10.13
N ARG A 28 -24.98 2.66 -9.58
CA ARG A 28 -25.54 3.46 -8.50
C ARG A 28 -25.17 2.85 -7.16
N ILE A 29 -24.95 3.71 -6.18
CA ILE A 29 -24.59 3.28 -4.83
C ILE A 29 -25.80 2.61 -4.19
N VAL A 30 -25.69 1.32 -3.90
CA VAL A 30 -26.66 0.56 -3.11
C VAL A 30 -26.37 0.75 -1.62
N GLU A 31 -25.09 0.66 -1.26
CA GLU A 31 -24.61 0.80 0.11
C GLU A 31 -23.15 1.28 0.12
N ILE A 32 -22.80 2.11 1.10
CA ILE A 32 -21.41 2.54 1.34
C ILE A 32 -21.20 2.85 2.82
N ASN A 33 -20.25 2.14 3.44
CA ASN A 33 -20.00 2.33 4.86
C ASN A 33 -19.15 3.59 5.15
N ALA A 34 -19.13 4.00 6.43
CA ALA A 34 -18.39 5.18 6.87
C ALA A 34 -16.89 5.09 6.54
N LYS A 35 -16.30 3.89 6.65
CA LYS A 35 -14.86 3.70 6.39
C LYS A 35 -14.47 3.90 4.94
N ALA A 36 -15.33 3.48 4.01
CA ALA A 36 -15.14 3.77 2.57
C ALA A 36 -15.25 5.28 2.30
N ARG A 37 -16.25 5.96 2.90
CA ARG A 37 -16.41 7.42 2.75
C ARG A 37 -15.20 8.17 3.28
N GLU A 38 -14.73 7.81 4.48
CA GLU A 38 -13.54 8.40 5.11
C GLU A 38 -12.31 8.28 4.21
N VAL A 39 -11.99 7.07 3.74
CA VAL A 39 -10.79 6.80 2.93
C VAL A 39 -10.88 7.44 1.54
N LEU A 40 -12.07 7.51 0.95
CA LEU A 40 -12.30 8.15 -0.36
C LEU A 40 -12.46 9.67 -0.28
N GLY A 41 -12.51 10.25 0.92
CA GLY A 41 -12.71 11.68 1.12
C GLY A 41 -14.11 12.15 0.70
N ILE A 42 -15.11 11.30 0.91
CA ILE A 42 -16.53 11.61 0.65
C ILE A 42 -17.12 12.15 1.96
N PRO A 43 -17.85 13.28 1.95
CA PRO A 43 -18.53 13.81 3.15
C PRO A 43 -19.41 12.73 3.78
N LEU A 44 -19.60 12.72 5.10
CA LEU A 44 -20.40 11.71 5.82
C LEU A 44 -21.89 12.07 5.92
N ASP A 45 -22.23 13.32 5.66
CA ASP A 45 -23.59 13.84 5.68
C ASP A 45 -24.38 13.39 4.44
N GLY A 46 -25.68 13.19 4.63
CA GLY A 46 -26.58 12.77 3.56
C GLY A 46 -26.48 11.28 3.19
N SER A 47 -27.55 10.80 2.57
CA SER A 47 -27.63 9.47 1.98
C SER A 47 -27.09 9.51 0.56
N LEU A 48 -26.20 8.57 0.23
CA LEU A 48 -25.66 8.39 -1.13
C LEU A 48 -26.43 7.32 -1.91
N LYS A 49 -27.42 6.68 -1.28
CA LYS A 49 -28.14 5.56 -1.87
C LYS A 49 -28.91 5.99 -3.13
N GLY A 50 -28.72 5.25 -4.22
CA GLY A 50 -29.30 5.49 -5.54
C GLY A 50 -28.55 6.53 -6.39
N MET A 51 -27.55 7.21 -5.82
CA MET A 51 -26.75 8.20 -6.54
C MET A 51 -25.70 7.50 -7.44
N PRO A 52 -25.34 8.09 -8.59
CA PRO A 52 -24.27 7.55 -9.44
C PRO A 52 -22.92 7.53 -8.71
N ALA A 53 -22.22 6.40 -8.71
CA ALA A 53 -20.92 6.26 -8.04
C ALA A 53 -19.85 7.21 -8.60
N MET A 54 -19.90 7.45 -9.91
CA MET A 54 -18.95 8.30 -10.65
C MET A 54 -18.92 9.76 -10.18
N ASP A 55 -19.98 10.23 -9.52
CA ASP A 55 -20.04 11.60 -8.98
C ASP A 55 -19.17 11.76 -7.72
N TYR A 56 -18.79 10.66 -7.07
CA TYR A 56 -18.09 10.65 -5.78
C TYR A 56 -16.66 10.13 -5.87
N PHE A 57 -16.41 9.10 -6.67
CA PHE A 57 -15.12 8.46 -6.86
C PHE A 57 -14.97 7.84 -8.26
N ASP A 58 -13.75 7.48 -8.65
CA ASP A 58 -13.49 6.80 -9.93
C ASP A 58 -14.08 5.39 -9.92
N ALA A 59 -15.15 5.19 -10.70
CA ALA A 59 -15.84 3.91 -10.82
C ALA A 59 -15.38 3.07 -12.02
N SER A 60 -14.34 3.48 -12.76
CA SER A 60 -13.89 2.80 -13.99
C SER A 60 -13.59 1.32 -13.77
N ASP A 61 -12.92 0.99 -12.66
CA ASP A 61 -12.58 -0.40 -12.33
C ASP A 61 -13.82 -1.26 -12.01
N TYR A 62 -14.87 -0.66 -11.45
CA TYR A 62 -16.13 -1.34 -11.15
C TYR A 62 -16.87 -1.67 -12.43
N VAL A 63 -16.90 -0.73 -13.38
CA VAL A 63 -17.48 -0.92 -14.72
C VAL A 63 -16.75 -2.04 -15.47
N ILE A 64 -15.41 -2.03 -15.45
CA ILE A 64 -14.60 -3.06 -16.10
C ILE A 64 -14.85 -4.42 -15.46
N ALA A 65 -14.82 -4.51 -14.13
CA ALA A 65 -15.09 -5.75 -13.40
C ALA A 65 -16.48 -6.30 -13.74
N TYR A 66 -17.51 -5.46 -13.68
CA TYR A 66 -18.89 -5.85 -13.98
C TYR A 66 -19.05 -6.36 -15.42
N ASN A 67 -18.55 -5.61 -16.41
CA ASN A 67 -18.67 -5.96 -17.83
C ASN A 67 -17.88 -7.22 -18.21
N THR A 68 -16.69 -7.40 -17.63
CA THR A 68 -15.89 -8.63 -17.83
C THR A 68 -16.42 -9.80 -17.00
N GLY A 69 -17.20 -9.51 -15.97
CA GLY A 69 -17.67 -10.48 -15.00
C GLY A 69 -16.54 -11.16 -14.24
N ARG A 70 -15.41 -10.45 -14.05
CA ARG A 70 -14.21 -10.93 -13.37
C ARG A 70 -13.93 -10.07 -12.14
N ASN A 71 -13.50 -10.73 -11.07
CA ASN A 71 -13.03 -10.03 -9.88
C ASN A 71 -11.73 -9.29 -10.21
N THR A 72 -11.55 -8.13 -9.59
CA THR A 72 -10.38 -7.27 -9.81
C THR A 72 -9.73 -6.95 -8.49
N GLU A 73 -8.42 -7.08 -8.40
CA GLU A 73 -7.64 -6.67 -7.24
C GLU A 73 -6.56 -5.67 -7.67
N LYS A 74 -6.48 -4.55 -6.95
CA LYS A 74 -5.43 -3.54 -7.12
C LYS A 74 -4.80 -3.24 -5.78
N GLY A 75 -3.48 -3.34 -5.71
CA GLY A 75 -2.70 -2.97 -4.53
C GLY A 75 -2.13 -1.56 -4.64
N LYS A 76 -1.92 -0.89 -3.49
CA LYS A 76 -1.24 0.41 -3.39
C LYS A 76 -1.82 1.51 -4.31
N VAL A 77 -3.14 1.57 -4.44
CA VAL A 77 -3.82 2.67 -5.16
C VAL A 77 -3.77 3.93 -4.29
N TYR A 78 -3.30 5.03 -4.86
CA TYR A 78 -3.24 6.31 -4.15
C TYR A 78 -4.54 7.09 -4.29
N ILE A 79 -5.06 7.62 -3.19
CA ILE A 79 -6.26 8.45 -3.13
C ILE A 79 -5.84 9.91 -2.86
N PRO A 80 -5.83 10.79 -3.87
CA PRO A 80 -5.32 12.16 -3.71
C PRO A 80 -6.09 13.00 -2.71
N LYS A 81 -7.42 12.81 -2.60
CA LYS A 81 -8.30 13.60 -1.72
C LYS A 81 -7.91 13.47 -0.24
N THR A 82 -7.45 12.29 0.16
CA THR A 82 -7.15 11.93 1.56
C THR A 82 -5.67 11.66 1.78
N GLN A 83 -4.87 11.66 0.71
CA GLN A 83 -3.46 11.26 0.71
C GLN A 83 -3.24 9.84 1.25
N SER A 84 -4.24 8.97 1.07
CA SER A 84 -4.22 7.60 1.56
C SER A 84 -3.76 6.63 0.48
N TYR A 85 -3.21 5.49 0.90
CA TYR A 85 -2.95 4.33 0.03
C TYR A 85 -3.94 3.21 0.37
N ILE A 86 -4.54 2.60 -0.65
CA ILE A 86 -5.52 1.54 -0.48
C ILE A 86 -5.17 0.28 -1.25
N ASN A 87 -5.65 -0.85 -0.75
CA ASN A 87 -5.87 -2.05 -1.54
C ASN A 87 -7.37 -2.14 -1.86
N LEU A 88 -7.68 -2.32 -3.14
CA LEU A 88 -9.03 -2.40 -3.67
C LEU A 88 -9.28 -3.82 -4.19
N SER A 89 -10.30 -4.49 -3.64
CA SER A 89 -10.79 -5.77 -4.15
C SER A 89 -12.24 -5.60 -4.60
N ILE A 90 -12.50 -5.80 -5.89
CA ILE A 90 -13.81 -5.68 -6.52
C ILE A 90 -14.29 -7.08 -6.90
N ASN A 91 -15.49 -7.43 -6.46
CA ASN A 91 -16.11 -8.73 -6.64
C ASN A 91 -17.48 -8.58 -7.31
N VAL A 92 -17.75 -9.41 -8.32
CA VAL A 92 -18.98 -9.34 -9.11
C VAL A 92 -19.90 -10.50 -8.75
N LEU A 93 -21.09 -10.20 -8.26
CA LEU A 93 -22.14 -11.16 -7.97
C LEU A 93 -23.14 -11.20 -9.14
N LYS A 94 -22.78 -11.93 -10.21
CA LYS A 94 -23.54 -11.98 -11.47
C LYS A 94 -25.03 -12.30 -11.26
N ASN A 95 -25.35 -13.26 -10.40
CA ASN A 95 -26.72 -13.71 -10.15
C ASN A 95 -27.58 -12.65 -9.42
N GLN A 96 -26.94 -11.64 -8.83
CA GLN A 96 -27.62 -10.59 -8.06
C GLN A 96 -27.54 -9.23 -8.73
N HIS A 97 -26.92 -9.12 -9.92
CA HIS A 97 -26.68 -7.86 -10.62
C HIS A 97 -25.98 -6.80 -9.75
N ILE A 98 -25.11 -7.24 -8.85
CA ILE A 98 -24.40 -6.39 -7.89
C ILE A 98 -22.89 -6.55 -8.08
N VAL A 99 -22.17 -5.44 -7.93
CA VAL A 99 -20.72 -5.41 -7.73
C VAL A 99 -20.44 -4.83 -6.35
N PHE A 100 -19.57 -5.46 -5.58
CA PHE A 100 -19.13 -4.90 -4.30
C PHE A 100 -17.61 -4.79 -4.26
N ALA A 101 -17.12 -3.81 -3.51
CA ALA A 101 -15.71 -3.61 -3.29
C ALA A 101 -15.37 -3.51 -1.82
N ILE A 102 -14.19 -4.03 -1.50
CA ILE A 102 -13.54 -3.86 -0.21
C ILE A 102 -12.35 -2.93 -0.42
N VAL A 103 -12.33 -1.85 0.35
CA VAL A 103 -11.28 -0.83 0.36
C VAL A 103 -10.53 -0.96 1.68
N LYS A 104 -9.32 -1.49 1.63
CA LYS A 104 -8.45 -1.60 2.80
C LYS A 104 -7.46 -0.44 2.78
N ASP A 105 -7.51 0.42 3.78
CA ASP A 105 -6.49 1.44 4.00
C ASP A 105 -5.17 0.78 4.43
N ILE A 106 -4.10 1.05 3.69
CA ILE A 106 -2.74 0.57 3.94
C ILE A 106 -1.75 1.72 4.11
N THR A 107 -2.23 2.95 4.32
CA THR A 107 -1.40 4.16 4.44
C THR A 107 -0.34 4.03 5.53
N SER A 108 -0.72 3.51 6.70
CA SER A 108 0.21 3.30 7.82
C SER A 108 1.32 2.30 7.47
N GLN A 109 0.97 1.23 6.75
CA GLN A 109 1.93 0.23 6.29
C GLN A 109 2.90 0.83 5.27
N VAL A 110 2.38 1.57 4.28
CA VAL A 110 3.22 2.23 3.25
C VAL A 110 4.18 3.23 3.89
N ASN A 111 3.69 4.09 4.78
CA ASN A 111 4.53 5.07 5.48
C ASN A 111 5.62 4.41 6.34
N TYR A 112 5.30 3.26 6.96
CA TYR A 112 6.28 2.50 7.73
C TYR A 112 7.34 1.86 6.83
N GLU A 113 6.94 1.27 5.70
CA GLU A 113 7.87 0.73 4.68
C GLU A 113 8.81 1.82 4.15
N ASP A 114 8.28 3.01 3.86
CA ASP A 114 9.07 4.16 3.38
C ASP A 114 10.05 4.64 4.44
N LYS A 115 9.62 4.73 5.71
CA LYS A 115 10.49 5.13 6.83
C LYS A 115 11.62 4.11 7.07
N LEU A 116 11.31 2.82 7.00
CA LEU A 116 12.33 1.77 7.09
C LEU A 116 13.34 1.88 5.97
N THR A 117 12.87 2.15 4.75
CA THR A 117 13.73 2.35 3.57
C THR A 117 14.64 3.55 3.75
N SER A 118 14.13 4.68 4.26
CA SER A 118 14.94 5.87 4.50
C SER A 118 16.05 5.61 5.54
N VAL A 119 15.72 4.93 6.64
CA VAL A 119 16.70 4.60 7.71
C VAL A 119 17.79 3.67 7.17
N LYS A 120 17.43 2.69 6.34
CA LYS A 120 18.42 1.80 5.70
C LYS A 120 19.41 2.59 4.82
N LEU A 121 18.91 3.52 4.01
CA LEU A 121 19.76 4.35 3.13
C LEU A 121 20.70 5.25 3.95
N GLU A 122 20.19 5.91 4.98
CA GLU A 122 20.99 6.75 5.88
C GLU A 122 22.08 5.93 6.62
N THR A 123 21.74 4.71 7.03
CA THR A 123 22.68 3.78 7.66
C THR A 123 23.82 3.41 6.70
N LEU A 124 23.48 3.07 5.45
CA LEU A 124 24.49 2.74 4.42
C LEU A 124 25.42 3.92 4.14
N GLU A 125 24.87 5.13 4.02
CA GLU A 125 25.65 6.35 3.81
C GLU A 125 26.60 6.62 4.98
N THR A 126 26.09 6.48 6.20
CA THR A 126 26.89 6.64 7.42
C THR A 126 28.03 5.62 7.46
N THR A 127 27.74 4.35 7.15
CA THR A 127 28.76 3.29 7.09
C THR A 127 29.82 3.58 6.03
N ASP A 128 29.45 4.00 4.82
CA ASP A 128 30.39 4.36 3.77
C ASP A 128 31.31 5.52 4.19
N ASN A 129 30.76 6.53 4.87
CA ASN A 129 31.54 7.64 5.42
C ASN A 129 32.53 7.18 6.50
N VAL A 130 32.13 6.24 7.37
CA VAL A 130 33.04 5.64 8.37
C VAL A 130 34.15 4.86 7.68
N ILE A 131 33.83 4.02 6.69
CA ILE A 131 34.84 3.26 5.93
C ILE A 131 35.84 4.20 5.27
N LYS A 132 35.38 5.28 4.62
CA LYS A 132 36.27 6.29 4.01
C LYS A 132 37.21 6.92 5.04
N LYS A 133 36.71 7.26 6.23
CA LYS A 133 37.55 7.78 7.33
C LYS A 133 38.59 6.76 7.77
N GLN A 134 38.18 5.50 7.99
CA GLN A 134 39.09 4.43 8.43
C GLN A 134 40.13 4.07 7.36
N MET A 135 39.77 4.12 6.07
CA MET A 135 40.72 3.93 4.97
C MET A 135 41.77 5.03 4.91
N ARG A 136 41.40 6.29 5.16
CA ARG A 136 42.38 7.39 5.24
C ARG A 136 43.36 7.19 6.39
N VAL A 137 42.85 6.83 7.57
CA VAL A 137 43.68 6.51 8.73
C VAL A 137 44.63 5.33 8.42
N ALA A 138 44.12 4.28 7.79
CA ALA A 138 44.95 3.14 7.38
C ALA A 138 46.04 3.54 6.37
N GLN A 139 45.76 4.45 5.44
CA GLN A 139 46.75 5.00 4.51
C GLN A 139 47.81 5.83 5.23
N GLU A 140 47.44 6.64 6.21
CA GLU A 140 48.37 7.40 7.06
C GLU A 140 49.26 6.45 7.87
N ILE A 141 48.68 5.45 8.51
CA ILE A 141 49.40 4.41 9.24
C ILE A 141 50.36 3.66 8.31
N ALA A 142 49.91 3.24 7.12
CA ALA A 142 50.75 2.56 6.14
C ALA A 142 51.89 3.46 5.63
N SER A 143 51.64 4.76 5.46
CA SER A 143 52.68 5.74 5.13
C SER A 143 53.70 5.90 6.26
N LEU A 144 53.29 5.73 7.52
CA LEU A 144 54.16 5.80 8.70
C LEU A 144 54.93 4.50 8.95
N LEU A 145 54.34 3.34 8.67
CA LEU A 145 54.94 2.01 8.88
C LEU A 145 55.73 1.49 7.67
N GLY A 146 55.50 2.01 6.46
CA GLY A 146 56.23 1.61 5.25
C GLY A 146 55.84 0.26 4.63
N GLU A 147 54.70 -0.32 5.00
CA GLU A 147 54.27 -1.67 4.59
C GLU A 147 53.17 -1.66 3.49
N THR A 148 53.21 -2.62 2.55
CA THR A 148 52.48 -2.53 1.26
C THR A 148 50.98 -2.87 1.34
N THR A 149 50.15 -1.88 1.03
CA THR A 149 48.68 -1.85 1.12
C THR A 149 47.92 -2.87 0.24
N ALA A 150 48.61 -3.67 -0.58
CA ALA A 150 48.02 -4.58 -1.55
C ALA A 150 47.34 -5.79 -0.90
N GLU A 151 47.95 -6.37 0.13
CA GLU A 151 47.44 -7.59 0.78
C GLU A 151 46.17 -7.30 1.59
N THR A 152 46.16 -6.19 2.33
CA THR A 152 44.98 -5.75 3.10
C THR A 152 43.79 -5.43 2.19
N LYS A 153 44.04 -4.86 0.99
CA LYS A 153 42.97 -4.57 0.02
C LYS A 153 42.31 -5.84 -0.51
N VAL A 154 43.09 -6.90 -0.76
CA VAL A 154 42.56 -8.20 -1.23
C VAL A 154 41.69 -8.87 -0.15
N ALA A 155 42.13 -8.82 1.12
CA ALA A 155 41.37 -9.38 2.23
C ALA A 155 40.01 -8.67 2.42
N LEU A 156 39.99 -7.33 2.39
CA LEU A 156 38.76 -6.54 2.55
C LEU A 156 37.80 -6.71 1.37
N LEU A 157 38.30 -6.84 0.14
CA LEU A 157 37.46 -7.10 -1.04
C LEU A 157 36.79 -8.49 -0.98
N LYS A 158 37.52 -9.52 -0.55
CA LYS A 158 36.95 -10.86 -0.33
C LYS A 158 35.86 -10.84 0.73
N LEU A 159 36.04 -10.06 1.80
CA LEU A 159 35.01 -9.92 2.82
C LEU A 159 33.72 -9.31 2.25
N LYS A 160 33.85 -8.27 1.40
CA LYS A 160 32.71 -7.62 0.73
C LYS A 160 31.93 -8.58 -0.19
N GLU A 161 32.61 -9.45 -0.93
CA GLU A 161 31.96 -10.42 -1.82
C GLU A 161 31.12 -11.45 -1.05
N ILE A 162 31.55 -11.85 0.14
CA ILE A 162 30.80 -12.78 1.01
C ILE A 162 29.46 -12.15 1.42
N PHE A 163 29.49 -10.87 1.80
CA PHE A 163 28.28 -10.13 2.22
C PHE A 163 27.38 -9.65 1.07
N GLN A 164 27.80 -9.78 -0.20
CA GLN A 164 26.98 -9.42 -1.36
C GLN A 164 26.18 -10.60 -1.95
N LYS A 165 26.42 -11.83 -1.48
CA LYS A 165 25.78 -13.05 -2.00
C LYS A 165 24.63 -13.59 -1.13
N GLU A 166 24.35 -12.97 0.02
CA GLU A 166 23.13 -13.16 0.82
C GLU A 166 22.20 -11.96 0.66
#